data_AF-A0A0S2I831-F1
#
_entry.id   AF-A0A0S2I831-F1
#
_cell.length_a   1.000
_cell.length_b   1.000
_cell.length_c   1.000
_cell.angle_alpha   90.00
_cell.angle_beta   90.00
_cell.angle_gamma   90.00
#
_symmetry.space_group_name_H-M   'P 1'
#
loop_
_entity.id
_entity.type
_entity.pdbx_description
1 polymer ?
#
loop_
_entity_poly.entity_id
_entity_poly.type
_entity_poly.pdbx_seq_one_letter_code
_entity_poly.pdbx_strand_id
1 'polypeptide(L)'
;PAPPLYQRDNKRLKPTTSATANSVSSVIGGWGVPTESARPVVLVDSQETGIRLVHTLMACAEAVQQENLKLAEALVKQIGFLAVSQAGAMRKVATYFAEGLARRIYRLYPDKPLDSSFSDILQMHFYETCPYLKFAHFTANQAILEAFEGKKRVHVIDFSMKQGMQWPALMQALALRPGGPPSFRLTGIGPPSTDNTDHLHEVGWKLAQLAETIHVEFEYRGFVANSLADLDASMLELRDGESVAVNSVFELHSLLARPGGIERVLSAVKDMKPDIVTIVEQEANHNGPVFLDRFTESLHYYSTLFDSLEGCGVSPVNTQDKLMSEVYLGQQICNVVACEGPERVERHETLAQWRARLGSAGFDPVNLGSNA
;
A
#
# COMPACT_ATOMS: atom_id res chain seq x y z
N PRO A 1 60.44 -1.57 -29.00
CA PRO A 1 59.99 -0.43 -29.84
C PRO A 1 59.17 0.58 -29.01
N ALA A 2 59.65 1.81 -28.90
CA ALA A 2 58.99 2.96 -28.26
C ALA A 2 58.54 3.97 -29.36
N PRO A 3 57.94 5.15 -29.05
CA PRO A 3 56.69 5.52 -28.34
C PRO A 3 55.89 6.55 -29.24
N PRO A 4 55.18 7.66 -28.83
CA PRO A 4 54.61 8.14 -27.52
C PRO A 4 53.21 8.89 -27.52
N LEU A 5 52.72 9.21 -26.30
CA LEU A 5 52.05 10.44 -25.75
C LEU A 5 50.66 10.95 -26.23
N TYR A 6 49.73 11.23 -25.29
CA TYR A 6 49.39 12.59 -24.76
C TYR A 6 48.31 12.60 -23.63
N GLN A 7 48.57 13.39 -22.57
CA GLN A 7 47.69 13.79 -21.46
C GLN A 7 46.76 14.97 -21.85
N ARG A 8 45.65 15.17 -21.12
CA ARG A 8 45.04 16.50 -20.92
C ARG A 8 44.34 16.65 -19.56
N ASP A 9 44.88 17.56 -18.75
CA ASP A 9 44.24 18.26 -17.64
C ASP A 9 43.16 19.24 -18.15
N ASN A 10 42.20 19.61 -17.29
CA ASN A 10 41.64 20.97 -17.36
C ASN A 10 41.15 21.51 -16.02
N LYS A 11 41.61 22.74 -15.75
CA LYS A 11 41.46 23.55 -14.54
C LYS A 11 40.17 24.38 -14.52
N ARG A 12 39.74 24.64 -13.28
CA ARG A 12 38.79 25.64 -12.78
C ARG A 12 39.09 27.07 -13.27
N LEU A 13 38.06 27.85 -13.64
CA LEU A 13 38.13 29.32 -13.79
C LEU A 13 36.78 29.97 -13.44
N LYS A 14 36.83 30.97 -12.54
CA LYS A 14 35.77 31.96 -12.25
C LYS A 14 35.74 33.04 -13.34
N PRO A 15 34.66 33.83 -13.41
CA PRO A 15 34.81 35.23 -13.81
C PRO A 15 34.20 36.21 -12.79
N THR A 16 34.92 37.32 -12.60
CA THR A 16 34.48 38.58 -12.00
C THR A 16 34.79 39.71 -12.98
N THR A 17 34.19 40.87 -12.74
CA THR A 17 34.39 42.21 -13.36
C THR A 17 33.63 42.46 -14.66
N SER A 18 33.12 43.65 -15.00
CA SER A 18 32.65 44.88 -14.33
C SER A 18 32.41 45.85 -15.48
N ALA A 19 31.32 46.62 -15.52
CA ALA A 19 31.29 47.86 -16.30
C ALA A 19 30.20 48.83 -15.81
N THR A 20 30.66 50.02 -15.43
CA THR A 20 29.93 51.24 -15.10
C THR A 20 29.57 52.03 -16.36
N ALA A 21 28.39 52.66 -16.38
CA ALA A 21 28.17 53.93 -17.09
C ALA A 21 26.95 54.67 -16.51
N ASN A 22 27.17 55.96 -16.22
CA ASN A 22 26.22 56.93 -15.66
C ASN A 22 25.14 57.39 -16.66
N SER A 23 23.99 57.84 -16.16
CA SER A 23 23.42 59.13 -16.60
C SER A 23 22.25 59.64 -15.72
N VAL A 24 22.49 60.85 -15.19
CA VAL A 24 21.63 62.05 -15.13
C VAL A 24 20.28 62.00 -14.38
N SER A 25 20.24 62.80 -13.31
CA SER A 25 19.08 63.24 -12.55
C SER A 25 18.15 64.16 -13.36
N SER A 26 16.83 63.97 -13.22
CA SER A 26 15.85 65.03 -13.39
C SER A 26 14.83 64.99 -12.25
N VAL A 27 14.67 66.14 -11.60
CA VAL A 27 13.71 66.40 -10.53
C VAL A 27 12.45 66.96 -11.17
N ILE A 28 11.30 66.29 -11.03
CA ILE A 28 9.97 66.92 -11.11
C ILE A 28 9.09 66.29 -10.04
N GLY A 29 8.51 67.14 -9.20
CA GLY A 29 7.83 66.76 -7.96
C GLY A 29 6.41 66.22 -8.12
N GLY A 30 5.92 65.74 -6.98
CA GLY A 30 4.50 65.79 -6.63
C GLY A 30 3.89 64.46 -6.21
N TRP A 31 3.14 64.54 -5.11
CA TRP A 31 2.10 63.61 -4.63
C TRP A 31 2.62 62.43 -3.81
N GLY A 32 2.71 62.67 -2.49
CA GLY A 32 2.90 61.64 -1.48
C GLY A 32 1.75 60.64 -1.48
N VAL A 33 2.08 59.39 -1.74
CA VAL A 33 1.22 58.23 -1.48
C VAL A 33 1.56 57.76 -0.06
N PRO A 34 0.57 57.48 0.82
CA PRO A 34 0.86 56.97 2.15
C PRO A 34 1.56 55.62 1.99
N THR A 35 2.72 55.45 2.62
CA THR A 35 3.35 54.16 2.79
C THR A 35 2.40 53.27 3.59
N GLU A 36 1.74 52.37 2.89
CA GLU A 36 0.94 51.31 3.49
C GLU A 36 1.89 50.53 4.41
N SER A 37 1.64 50.64 5.72
CA SER A 37 2.31 49.86 6.75
C SER A 37 2.29 48.40 6.32
N ALA A 38 3.44 47.88 5.89
CA ALA A 38 3.65 46.46 5.66
C ALA A 38 3.30 45.76 6.96
N ARG A 39 2.09 45.17 7.00
CA ARG A 39 1.68 44.32 8.11
C ARG A 39 2.76 43.25 8.24
N PRO A 40 3.32 43.01 9.43
CA PRO A 40 4.24 41.90 9.59
C PRO A 40 3.47 40.65 9.19
N VAL A 41 3.87 40.04 8.08
CA VAL A 41 3.51 38.66 7.79
C VAL A 41 4.14 37.89 8.93
N VAL A 42 3.36 37.60 9.96
CA VAL A 42 3.74 36.62 10.97
C VAL A 42 3.90 35.34 10.18
N LEU A 43 5.15 34.99 9.88
CA LEU A 43 5.54 33.63 9.58
C LEU A 43 5.15 32.85 10.82
N VAL A 44 3.89 32.38 10.84
CA VAL A 44 3.48 31.41 11.84
C VAL A 44 4.43 30.26 11.62
N ASP A 45 5.20 29.93 12.65
CA ASP A 45 6.20 28.88 12.55
C ASP A 45 5.48 27.60 12.09
N SER A 46 5.87 27.11 10.91
CA SER A 46 5.27 25.91 10.32
C SER A 46 5.37 24.75 11.29
N GLN A 47 6.44 24.72 12.09
CA GLN A 47 6.69 23.69 13.09
C GLN A 47 5.74 23.80 14.29
N GLU A 48 5.54 24.99 14.84
CA GLU A 48 4.58 25.22 15.93
C GLU A 48 3.15 24.86 15.48
N THR A 49 2.80 25.21 14.24
CA THR A 49 1.48 24.90 13.68
C THR A 49 1.31 23.40 13.44
N GLY A 50 2.36 22.70 13.02
CA GLY A 50 2.37 21.24 12.90
C GLY A 50 2.20 20.54 14.24
N ILE A 51 2.89 21.01 15.29
CA ILE A 51 2.71 20.50 16.67
C ILE A 51 1.27 20.70 17.13
N ARG A 52 0.72 21.91 16.95
CA ARG A 52 -0.68 22.21 17.28
C ARG A 52 -1.66 21.33 16.51
N LEU A 53 -1.39 21.03 15.24
CA LEU A 53 -2.22 20.15 14.42
C LEU A 53 -2.29 18.74 15.00
N VAL A 54 -1.15 18.14 15.35
CA VAL A 54 -1.08 16.81 15.97
C VAL A 54 -1.84 16.80 17.30
N HIS A 55 -1.60 17.78 18.17
CA HIS A 55 -2.36 17.89 19.43
C HIS A 55 -3.87 18.03 19.20
N THR A 56 -4.29 18.78 18.19
CA THR A 56 -5.72 18.97 17.88
C THR A 56 -6.35 17.68 17.34
N LEU A 57 -5.62 16.91 16.50
CA LEU A 57 -6.03 15.57 16.05
C LEU A 57 -6.26 14.62 17.23
N MET A 58 -5.30 14.54 18.15
CA MET A 58 -5.39 13.68 19.34
C MET A 58 -6.54 14.10 20.26
N ALA A 59 -6.68 15.40 20.53
CA ALA A 59 -7.79 15.91 21.34
C ALA A 59 -9.16 15.66 20.69
N CYS A 60 -9.23 15.71 19.35
CA CYS A 60 -10.47 15.40 18.63
C CYS A 60 -10.83 13.92 18.77
N ALA A 61 -9.86 13.02 18.59
CA ALA A 61 -10.06 11.58 18.78
C ALA A 61 -10.48 11.25 20.21
N GLU A 62 -9.87 11.89 21.21
CA GLU A 62 -10.26 11.74 22.62
C GLU A 62 -11.69 12.23 22.87
N ALA A 63 -12.06 13.40 22.34
CA ALA A 63 -13.42 13.93 22.44
C ALA A 63 -14.46 12.99 21.78
N VAL A 64 -14.12 12.38 20.65
CA VAL A 64 -14.96 11.36 20.00
C VAL A 64 -15.12 10.12 20.88
N GLN A 65 -14.03 9.62 21.48
CA GLN A 65 -14.08 8.46 22.38
C GLN A 65 -14.95 8.72 23.62
N GLN A 66 -14.92 9.94 24.15
CA GLN A 66 -15.72 10.37 25.29
C GLN A 66 -17.17 10.77 24.91
N GLU A 67 -17.57 10.58 23.65
CA GLU A 67 -18.87 10.98 23.10
C GLU A 67 -19.18 12.49 23.23
N ASN A 68 -18.16 13.33 23.41
CA ASN A 68 -18.29 14.78 23.44
C ASN A 68 -18.31 15.36 22.02
N LEU A 69 -19.40 15.08 21.29
CA LEU A 69 -19.52 15.41 19.87
C LEU A 69 -19.47 16.91 19.58
N LYS A 70 -19.91 17.77 20.51
CA LYS A 70 -19.82 19.24 20.36
C LYS A 70 -18.37 19.72 20.32
N LEU A 71 -17.55 19.18 21.23
CA LEU A 71 -16.12 19.50 21.25
C LEU A 71 -15.42 18.90 20.03
N ALA A 72 -15.73 17.64 19.69
CA ALA A 72 -15.17 16.98 18.51
C ALA A 72 -15.49 17.75 17.21
N GLU A 73 -16.71 18.26 17.06
CA GLU A 73 -17.11 19.07 15.90
C GLU A 73 -16.33 20.39 15.80
N ALA A 74 -16.08 21.05 16.93
CA ALA A 74 -15.25 22.26 16.97
C ALA A 74 -13.79 21.95 16.61
N LEU A 75 -13.24 20.86 17.16
CA LEU A 75 -11.86 20.44 16.92
C LEU A 75 -11.64 19.98 15.47
N VAL A 76 -12.57 19.22 14.87
CA VAL A 76 -12.42 18.78 13.47
C VAL A 76 -12.43 19.94 12.48
N LYS A 77 -13.23 20.99 12.75
CA LYS A 77 -13.18 22.25 11.97
C LYS A 77 -11.82 22.93 12.11
N GLN A 78 -11.29 23.00 13.33
CA GLN A 78 -9.97 23.58 13.59
C GLN A 78 -8.84 22.80 12.90
N ILE A 79 -8.91 21.46 12.88
CA ILE A 79 -7.95 20.61 12.16
C ILE A 79 -7.91 20.98 10.68
N GLY A 80 -9.07 21.20 10.04
CA GLY A 80 -9.13 21.63 8.64
C GLY A 80 -8.33 22.92 8.38
N PHE A 81 -8.50 23.94 9.22
CA PHE A 81 -7.73 25.19 9.10
C PHE A 81 -6.22 24.99 9.32
N LEU A 82 -5.85 24.18 10.31
CA LEU A 82 -4.45 23.89 10.61
C LEU A 82 -3.79 23.08 9.48
N ALA A 83 -4.49 22.09 8.91
CA ALA A 83 -3.97 21.26 7.83
C ALA A 83 -3.65 22.09 6.56
N VAL A 84 -4.49 23.07 6.21
CA VAL A 84 -4.27 23.96 5.05
C VAL A 84 -2.95 24.74 5.17
N SER A 85 -2.52 25.07 6.39
CA SER A 85 -1.26 25.76 6.64
C SER A 85 -0.01 24.88 6.54
N GLN A 86 -0.17 23.56 6.58
CA GLN A 86 0.95 22.61 6.46
C GLN A 86 1.30 22.34 5.01
N ALA A 87 2.42 21.67 4.74
CA ALA A 87 2.80 21.21 3.41
C ALA A 87 3.13 19.70 3.44
N GLY A 88 3.29 19.10 2.27
CA GLY A 88 3.76 17.72 2.11
C GLY A 88 2.89 16.67 2.82
N ALA A 89 3.56 15.66 3.37
CA ALA A 89 2.96 14.49 4.02
C ALA A 89 2.02 14.90 5.17
N MET A 90 2.44 15.85 6.01
CA MET A 90 1.66 16.29 7.16
C MET A 90 0.30 16.86 6.77
N ARG A 91 0.22 17.68 5.71
CA ARG A 91 -1.06 18.18 5.20
C ARG A 91 -1.97 17.03 4.79
N LYS A 92 -1.44 16.06 4.04
CA LYS A 92 -2.21 14.94 3.47
C LYS A 92 -2.73 14.01 4.55
N VAL A 93 -1.86 13.56 5.46
CA VAL A 93 -2.22 12.70 6.59
C VAL A 93 -3.29 13.38 7.43
N ALA A 94 -3.08 14.63 7.85
CA ALA A 94 -4.06 15.34 8.65
C ALA A 94 -5.41 15.51 7.95
N THR A 95 -5.41 15.67 6.62
CA THR A 95 -6.64 15.77 5.82
C THR A 95 -7.44 14.46 5.85
N TYR A 96 -6.80 13.32 5.60
CA TYR A 96 -7.47 12.02 5.65
C TYR A 96 -7.94 11.63 7.05
N PHE A 97 -7.15 11.94 8.09
CA PHE A 97 -7.59 11.72 9.48
C PHE A 97 -8.75 12.65 9.87
N ALA A 98 -8.73 13.91 9.44
CA ALA A 98 -9.85 14.83 9.65
C ALA A 98 -11.13 14.33 8.96
N GLU A 99 -11.00 13.81 7.74
CA GLU A 99 -12.11 13.19 7.02
C GLU A 99 -12.66 11.96 7.76
N GLY A 100 -11.79 11.05 8.20
CA GLY A 100 -12.19 9.88 8.99
C GLY A 100 -12.90 10.27 10.29
N LEU A 101 -12.38 11.26 11.02
CA LEU A 101 -13.01 11.80 12.23
C LEU A 101 -14.36 12.44 11.92
N ALA A 102 -14.46 13.25 10.86
CA ALA A 102 -15.72 13.88 10.46
C ALA A 102 -16.77 12.82 10.11
N ARG A 103 -16.41 11.81 9.31
CA ARG A 103 -17.30 10.68 8.99
C ARG A 103 -17.79 9.98 10.25
N ARG A 104 -16.91 9.73 11.23
CA ARG A 104 -17.29 9.15 12.53
C ARG A 104 -18.25 10.04 13.33
N ILE A 105 -17.95 11.33 13.45
CA ILE A 105 -18.75 12.31 14.20
C ILE A 105 -20.17 12.41 13.62
N TYR A 106 -20.28 12.49 12.30
CA TYR A 106 -21.56 12.62 11.60
C TYR A 106 -22.20 11.27 11.26
N ARG A 107 -21.57 10.14 11.63
CA ARG A 107 -22.03 8.78 11.33
C ARG A 107 -22.27 8.54 9.84
N LEU A 108 -21.38 9.08 9.02
CA LEU A 108 -21.37 8.90 7.57
C LEU A 108 -20.56 7.65 7.25
N TYR A 109 -21.24 6.52 7.15
CA TYR A 109 -20.66 5.25 6.73
C TYR A 109 -20.96 5.03 5.25
N PRO A 110 -20.04 4.41 4.50
CA PRO A 110 -20.32 4.06 3.12
C PRO A 110 -21.48 3.06 3.07
N ASP A 111 -22.58 3.42 2.40
CA ASP A 111 -23.79 2.58 2.25
C ASP A 111 -23.52 1.25 1.52
N LYS A 112 -22.38 1.16 0.83
CA LYS A 112 -21.93 -0.04 0.11
C LYS A 112 -20.42 -0.21 0.30
N PRO A 113 -19.91 -1.46 0.35
CA PRO A 113 -18.48 -1.70 0.23
C PRO A 113 -17.96 -1.01 -1.05
N LEU A 114 -16.77 -0.40 -0.95
CA LEU A 114 -16.09 0.22 -2.08
C LEU A 114 -16.04 -0.76 -3.25
N ASP A 115 -16.20 -0.22 -4.47
CA ASP A 115 -16.05 -1.02 -5.68
C ASP A 115 -14.65 -1.64 -5.71
N SER A 116 -14.59 -2.98 -5.74
CA SER A 116 -13.35 -3.73 -5.77
C SER A 116 -12.49 -3.33 -6.97
N SER A 117 -13.12 -2.99 -8.09
CA SER A 117 -12.42 -2.56 -9.30
C SER A 117 -11.60 -1.28 -9.08
N PHE A 118 -12.18 -0.31 -8.35
CA PHE A 118 -11.50 0.94 -8.04
C PHE A 118 -10.35 0.73 -7.05
N SER A 119 -10.56 -0.14 -6.06
CA SER A 119 -9.52 -0.48 -5.07
C SER A 119 -8.31 -1.17 -5.73
N ASP A 120 -8.55 -2.04 -6.72
CA ASP A 120 -7.49 -2.68 -7.50
C ASP A 120 -6.68 -1.69 -8.34
N ILE A 121 -7.34 -0.70 -8.94
CA ILE A 121 -6.67 0.38 -9.68
C ILE A 121 -5.77 1.21 -8.74
N LEU A 122 -6.29 1.58 -7.57
CA LEU A 122 -5.52 2.33 -6.57
C LEU A 122 -4.29 1.53 -6.09
N GLN A 123 -4.45 0.23 -5.84
CA GLN A 123 -3.33 -0.63 -5.46
C GLN A 123 -2.30 -0.79 -6.59
N MET A 124 -2.71 -0.80 -7.85
CA MET A 124 -1.80 -0.80 -9.01
C MET A 124 -0.90 0.44 -9.01
N HIS A 125 -1.47 1.62 -8.77
CA HIS A 125 -0.67 2.85 -8.65
C HIS A 125 0.27 2.81 -7.44
N PHE A 126 -0.16 2.23 -6.32
CA PHE A 126 0.68 2.00 -5.14
C PHE A 126 1.87 1.06 -5.45
N TYR A 127 1.62 0.00 -6.22
CA TYR A 127 2.64 -0.92 -6.73
C TYR A 127 3.70 -0.20 -7.59
N GLU A 128 3.28 0.76 -8.42
CA GLU A 128 4.20 1.51 -9.27
C GLU A 128 4.98 2.59 -8.51
N THR A 129 4.36 3.23 -7.53
CA THR A 129 4.97 4.34 -6.80
C THR A 129 6.10 3.88 -5.86
N CYS A 130 5.90 2.77 -5.15
CA CYS A 130 6.79 2.32 -4.07
C CYS A 130 7.17 0.84 -4.18
N PRO A 131 8.33 0.44 -3.63
CA PRO A 131 8.80 -0.94 -3.73
C PRO A 131 8.13 -1.93 -2.76
N TYR A 132 7.16 -1.51 -1.93
CA TYR A 132 6.60 -2.35 -0.86
C TYR A 132 6.02 -3.67 -1.37
N LEU A 133 5.08 -3.60 -2.32
CA LEU A 133 4.46 -4.78 -2.90
C LEU A 133 5.41 -5.55 -3.83
N LYS A 134 6.31 -4.83 -4.54
CA LYS A 134 7.36 -5.45 -5.37
C LYS A 134 8.29 -6.31 -4.52
N PHE A 135 8.71 -5.80 -3.35
CA PHE A 135 9.51 -6.52 -2.37
C PHE A 135 8.75 -7.74 -1.83
N ALA A 136 7.50 -7.54 -1.40
CA ALA A 136 6.66 -8.62 -0.91
C ALA A 136 6.48 -9.76 -1.93
N HIS A 137 6.16 -9.42 -3.19
CA HIS A 137 6.02 -10.38 -4.27
C HIS A 137 7.33 -11.11 -4.56
N PHE A 138 8.47 -10.40 -4.57
CA PHE A 138 9.77 -11.01 -4.78
C PHE A 138 10.08 -12.04 -3.69
N THR A 139 9.95 -11.67 -2.42
CA THR A 139 10.23 -12.54 -1.28
C THR A 139 9.27 -13.74 -1.23
N ALA A 140 7.97 -13.54 -1.49
CA ALA A 140 7.00 -14.63 -1.60
C ALA A 140 7.34 -15.59 -2.75
N ASN A 141 7.67 -15.05 -3.93
CA ASN A 141 8.08 -15.85 -5.07
C ASN A 141 9.35 -16.65 -4.81
N GLN A 142 10.34 -16.10 -4.09
CA GLN A 142 11.55 -16.85 -3.70
C GLN A 142 11.19 -18.04 -2.81
N ALA A 143 10.37 -17.84 -1.77
CA ALA A 143 9.93 -18.92 -0.91
C ALA A 143 9.14 -20.02 -1.66
N ILE A 144 8.28 -19.62 -2.61
CA ILE A 144 7.54 -20.56 -3.47
C ILE A 144 8.50 -21.33 -4.40
N LEU A 145 9.49 -20.66 -4.99
CA LEU A 145 10.49 -21.30 -5.87
C LEU A 145 11.30 -22.35 -5.11
N GLU A 146 11.73 -22.05 -3.89
CA GLU A 146 12.46 -22.97 -3.02
C GLU A 146 11.59 -24.19 -2.68
N ALA A 147 10.32 -24.00 -2.31
CA ALA A 147 9.39 -25.10 -2.03
C ALA A 147 9.13 -25.99 -3.27
N PHE A 148 9.22 -25.42 -4.47
CA PHE A 148 9.02 -26.11 -5.74
C PHE A 148 10.29 -26.70 -6.35
N GLU A 149 11.41 -26.68 -5.63
CA GLU A 149 12.66 -27.27 -6.11
C GLU A 149 12.48 -28.77 -6.45
N GLY A 150 12.92 -29.17 -7.65
CA GLY A 150 12.83 -30.56 -8.14
C GLY A 150 11.42 -31.07 -8.47
N LYS A 151 10.35 -30.29 -8.22
CA LYS A 151 8.97 -30.69 -8.49
C LYS A 151 8.63 -30.55 -9.99
N LYS A 152 7.93 -31.53 -10.56
CA LYS A 152 7.57 -31.53 -11.99
C LYS A 152 6.21 -30.90 -12.30
N ARG A 153 5.29 -30.91 -11.33
CA ARG A 153 3.95 -30.34 -11.42
C ARG A 153 3.72 -29.49 -10.19
N VAL A 154 3.47 -28.21 -10.39
CA VAL A 154 3.35 -27.22 -9.32
C VAL A 154 2.07 -26.43 -9.48
N HIS A 155 1.40 -26.15 -8.36
CA HIS A 155 0.12 -25.44 -8.33
C HIS A 155 0.20 -24.33 -7.29
N VAL A 156 -0.02 -23.09 -7.73
CA VAL A 156 -0.18 -21.95 -6.83
C VAL A 156 -1.65 -21.59 -6.72
N ILE A 157 -2.12 -21.41 -5.49
CA ILE A 157 -3.44 -20.87 -5.16
C ILE A 157 -3.22 -19.47 -4.61
N ASP A 158 -3.60 -18.46 -5.38
CA ASP A 158 -3.52 -17.06 -5.01
C ASP A 158 -4.87 -16.58 -4.47
N PHE A 159 -4.88 -16.13 -3.21
CA PHE A 159 -6.09 -15.61 -2.56
C PHE A 159 -6.52 -14.25 -3.08
N SER A 160 -5.68 -13.55 -3.83
CA SER A 160 -6.02 -12.24 -4.37
C SER A 160 -5.34 -12.02 -5.73
N MET A 161 -5.99 -12.50 -6.78
CA MET A 161 -5.43 -12.43 -8.12
C MET A 161 -5.24 -10.99 -8.61
N LYS A 162 -6.19 -10.10 -8.31
CA LYS A 162 -6.18 -8.67 -8.72
C LYS A 162 -5.70 -8.51 -10.16
N GLN A 163 -4.64 -7.74 -10.42
CA GLN A 163 -4.06 -7.53 -11.75
C GLN A 163 -2.99 -8.57 -12.15
N GLY A 164 -2.71 -9.56 -11.28
CA GLY A 164 -1.77 -10.65 -11.55
C GLY A 164 -0.29 -10.25 -11.57
N MET A 165 0.07 -9.10 -11.01
CA MET A 165 1.41 -8.50 -11.12
C MET A 165 2.55 -9.34 -10.51
N GLN A 166 2.26 -10.26 -9.59
CA GLN A 166 3.24 -11.14 -8.94
C GLN A 166 3.78 -12.23 -9.89
N TRP A 167 2.90 -12.78 -10.72
CA TRP A 167 3.11 -14.08 -11.38
C TRP A 167 4.04 -14.07 -12.59
N PRO A 168 4.18 -12.99 -13.38
CA PRO A 168 5.15 -12.93 -14.47
C PRO A 168 6.59 -13.21 -14.01
N ALA A 169 6.99 -12.67 -12.86
CA ALA A 169 8.33 -12.88 -12.32
C ALA A 169 8.54 -14.34 -11.86
N LEU A 170 7.54 -14.95 -11.23
CA LEU A 170 7.60 -16.37 -10.86
C LEU A 170 7.70 -17.28 -12.09
N MET A 171 6.87 -17.02 -13.11
CA MET A 171 6.88 -17.79 -14.36
C MET A 171 8.26 -17.74 -15.05
N GLN A 172 8.88 -16.56 -15.12
CA GLN A 172 10.23 -16.41 -15.65
C GLN A 172 11.27 -17.20 -14.84
N ALA A 173 11.18 -17.18 -13.52
CA ALA A 173 12.08 -17.94 -12.66
C ALA A 173 11.88 -19.46 -12.82
N LEU A 174 10.63 -19.94 -12.95
CA LEU A 174 10.32 -21.33 -13.23
C LEU A 174 10.86 -21.79 -14.59
N ALA A 175 10.77 -20.93 -15.62
CA ALA A 175 11.31 -21.21 -16.96
C ALA A 175 12.84 -21.40 -16.96
N LEU A 176 13.55 -20.69 -16.07
CA LEU A 176 15.01 -20.72 -15.96
C LEU A 176 15.54 -21.78 -14.99
N ARG A 177 14.65 -22.58 -14.38
CA ARG A 177 15.04 -23.57 -13.37
C ARG A 177 15.94 -24.67 -13.96
N PRO A 178 16.96 -25.16 -13.22
CA PRO A 178 17.70 -26.36 -13.61
C PRO A 178 16.77 -27.56 -13.83
N GLY A 179 16.94 -28.27 -14.94
CA GLY A 179 16.05 -29.37 -15.34
C GLY A 179 14.82 -28.95 -16.13
N GLY A 180 14.65 -27.66 -16.39
CA GLY A 180 13.57 -27.09 -17.20
C GLY A 180 12.32 -26.71 -16.41
N PRO A 181 11.38 -26.00 -17.08
CA PRO A 181 10.13 -25.58 -16.46
C PRO A 181 9.28 -26.78 -16.01
N PRO A 182 8.63 -26.70 -14.84
CA PRO A 182 7.56 -27.63 -14.49
C PRO A 182 6.28 -27.33 -15.28
N SER A 183 5.31 -28.25 -15.24
CA SER A 183 3.92 -27.90 -15.50
C SER A 183 3.43 -27.01 -14.36
N PHE A 184 2.96 -25.82 -14.70
CA PHE A 184 2.56 -24.78 -13.75
C PHE A 184 1.07 -24.52 -13.82
N ARG A 185 0.37 -24.74 -12.72
CA ARG A 185 -1.04 -24.36 -12.54
C ARG A 185 -1.16 -23.17 -11.61
N LEU A 186 -2.00 -22.20 -11.98
CA LEU A 186 -2.33 -21.06 -11.14
C LEU A 186 -3.83 -20.97 -10.96
N THR A 187 -4.29 -20.97 -9.71
CA THR A 187 -5.68 -20.64 -9.35
C THR A 187 -5.71 -19.27 -8.72
N GLY A 188 -6.31 -18.30 -9.42
CA GLY A 188 -6.47 -16.94 -8.95
C GLY A 188 -7.87 -16.71 -8.39
N ILE A 189 -7.96 -16.33 -7.11
CA ILE A 189 -9.22 -16.03 -6.44
C ILE A 189 -9.49 -14.53 -6.50
N GLY A 190 -10.74 -14.15 -6.75
CA GLY A 190 -11.16 -12.75 -6.75
C GLY A 190 -12.66 -12.58 -6.50
N PRO A 191 -13.09 -11.35 -6.16
CA PRO A 191 -14.50 -11.04 -5.97
C PRO A 191 -15.27 -11.11 -7.31
N PRO A 192 -16.60 -11.27 -7.27
CA PRO A 192 -17.43 -11.14 -8.46
C PRO A 192 -17.30 -9.73 -9.04
N SER A 193 -17.25 -9.64 -10.38
CA SER A 193 -17.19 -8.35 -11.05
C SER A 193 -18.50 -7.57 -10.93
N THR A 194 -18.39 -6.24 -10.79
CA THR A 194 -19.51 -5.32 -10.65
C THR A 194 -20.06 -4.83 -11.99
N ASP A 195 -19.32 -4.99 -13.08
CA ASP A 195 -19.62 -4.45 -14.43
C ASP A 195 -19.87 -5.53 -15.48
N ASN A 196 -20.14 -6.78 -15.06
CA ASN A 196 -20.29 -7.98 -15.90
C ASN A 196 -19.04 -8.34 -16.73
N THR A 197 -17.87 -7.75 -16.47
CA THR A 197 -16.61 -8.21 -17.06
C THR A 197 -16.09 -9.46 -16.33
N ASP A 198 -15.28 -10.27 -17.03
CA ASP A 198 -14.57 -11.39 -16.41
C ASP A 198 -13.09 -11.04 -16.27
N HIS A 199 -12.80 -10.15 -15.30
CA HIS A 199 -11.45 -9.67 -15.03
C HIS A 199 -10.46 -10.80 -14.71
N LEU A 200 -10.91 -11.83 -13.98
CA LEU A 200 -10.08 -12.99 -13.68
C LEU A 200 -9.68 -13.75 -14.95
N HIS A 201 -10.60 -13.91 -15.91
CA HIS A 201 -10.28 -14.52 -17.19
C HIS A 201 -9.31 -13.66 -18.02
N GLU A 202 -9.46 -12.34 -18.03
CA GLU A 202 -8.54 -11.45 -18.75
C GLU A 202 -7.10 -11.53 -18.23
N VAL A 203 -6.92 -11.55 -16.90
CA VAL A 203 -5.60 -11.72 -16.27
C VAL A 203 -5.02 -13.09 -16.61
N GLY A 204 -5.83 -14.14 -16.51
CA GLY A 204 -5.43 -15.50 -16.89
C GLY A 204 -4.96 -15.62 -18.33
N TRP A 205 -5.68 -14.98 -19.26
CA TRP A 205 -5.34 -14.96 -20.68
C TRP A 205 -3.99 -14.26 -20.93
N LYS A 206 -3.74 -13.10 -20.31
CA LYS A 206 -2.46 -12.40 -20.42
C LYS A 206 -1.29 -13.23 -19.87
N LEU A 207 -1.50 -13.94 -18.75
CA LEU A 207 -0.49 -14.83 -18.18
C LEU A 207 -0.23 -16.05 -19.08
N ALA A 208 -1.26 -16.60 -19.71
CA ALA A 208 -1.11 -17.70 -20.66
C ALA A 208 -0.29 -17.30 -21.89
N GLN A 209 -0.49 -16.09 -22.43
CA GLN A 209 0.33 -15.57 -23.53
C GLN A 209 1.81 -15.43 -23.14
N LEU A 210 2.07 -14.95 -21.92
CA LEU A 210 3.43 -14.88 -21.41
C LEU A 210 4.04 -16.28 -21.29
N ALA A 211 3.32 -17.23 -20.69
CA ALA A 211 3.77 -18.61 -20.52
C ALA A 211 4.11 -19.29 -21.85
N GLU A 212 3.30 -19.08 -22.90
CA GLU A 212 3.56 -19.57 -24.25
C GLU A 212 4.87 -18.99 -24.81
N THR A 213 5.09 -17.69 -24.62
CA THR A 213 6.29 -16.98 -25.10
C THR A 213 7.58 -17.50 -24.44
N ILE A 214 7.51 -17.95 -23.19
CA ILE A 214 8.66 -18.48 -22.44
C ILE A 214 8.66 -20.02 -22.33
N HIS A 215 7.78 -20.69 -23.08
CA HIS A 215 7.66 -22.15 -23.16
C HIS A 215 7.44 -22.86 -21.82
N VAL A 216 6.59 -22.29 -20.96
CA VAL A 216 6.10 -22.92 -19.72
C VAL A 216 4.75 -23.58 -20.01
N GLU A 217 4.60 -24.87 -19.70
CA GLU A 217 3.30 -25.54 -19.71
C GLU A 217 2.43 -24.94 -18.60
N PHE A 218 1.39 -24.19 -18.98
CA PHE A 218 0.62 -23.38 -18.04
C PHE A 218 -0.88 -23.65 -18.11
N GLU A 219 -1.50 -23.78 -16.94
CA GLU A 219 -2.94 -23.85 -16.77
C GLU A 219 -3.40 -22.78 -15.77
N TYR A 220 -4.39 -21.97 -16.17
CA TYR A 220 -5.00 -20.97 -15.29
C TYR A 220 -6.44 -21.31 -14.96
N ARG A 221 -6.83 -21.07 -13.71
CA ARG A 221 -8.21 -21.13 -13.25
C ARG A 221 -8.56 -19.88 -12.44
N GLY A 222 -9.48 -19.06 -12.96
CA GLY A 222 -10.11 -18.00 -12.19
C GLY A 222 -11.18 -18.59 -11.27
N PHE A 223 -11.18 -18.26 -9.99
CA PHE A 223 -12.18 -18.70 -9.02
C PHE A 223 -12.85 -17.50 -8.35
N VAL A 224 -14.15 -17.33 -8.59
CA VAL A 224 -14.91 -16.22 -8.03
C VAL A 224 -15.42 -16.59 -6.64
N ALA A 225 -15.10 -15.76 -5.64
CA ALA A 225 -15.58 -15.92 -4.28
C ALA A 225 -15.93 -14.56 -3.66
N ASN A 226 -17.05 -14.49 -2.93
CA ASN A 226 -17.43 -13.28 -2.19
C ASN A 226 -16.52 -13.05 -0.97
N SER A 227 -15.98 -14.12 -0.40
CA SER A 227 -15.09 -14.08 0.75
C SER A 227 -14.21 -15.33 0.75
N LEU A 228 -12.95 -15.16 1.13
CA LEU A 228 -12.03 -16.28 1.33
C LEU A 228 -12.56 -17.25 2.41
N ALA A 229 -13.31 -16.75 3.39
CA ALA A 229 -13.85 -17.58 4.46
C ALA A 229 -14.99 -18.52 4.03
N ASP A 230 -15.44 -18.42 2.77
CA ASP A 230 -16.42 -19.33 2.17
C ASP A 230 -15.74 -20.39 1.27
N LEU A 231 -14.40 -20.40 1.20
CA LEU A 231 -13.63 -21.38 0.45
C LEU A 231 -13.57 -22.74 1.14
N ASP A 232 -13.66 -23.79 0.34
CA ASP A 232 -13.40 -25.17 0.74
C ASP A 232 -12.35 -25.77 -0.20
N ALA A 233 -11.45 -26.61 0.34
CA ALA A 233 -10.38 -27.22 -0.45
C ALA A 233 -10.89 -28.06 -1.64
N SER A 234 -12.07 -28.68 -1.51
CA SER A 234 -12.69 -29.47 -2.59
C SER A 234 -13.08 -28.63 -3.80
N MET A 235 -13.31 -27.32 -3.62
CA MET A 235 -13.66 -26.40 -4.71
C MET A 235 -12.46 -26.11 -5.61
N LEU A 236 -11.23 -26.28 -5.12
CA LEU A 236 -10.00 -25.87 -5.79
C LEU A 236 -9.40 -26.94 -6.71
N GLU A 237 -10.09 -28.08 -6.87
CA GLU A 237 -9.71 -29.15 -7.80
C GLU A 237 -8.24 -29.61 -7.63
N LEU A 238 -7.82 -29.86 -6.40
CA LEU A 238 -6.48 -30.35 -6.09
C LEU A 238 -6.24 -31.69 -6.78
N ARG A 239 -5.05 -31.87 -7.36
CA ARG A 239 -4.69 -33.08 -8.13
C ARG A 239 -3.56 -33.85 -7.44
N ASP A 240 -3.66 -35.18 -7.47
CA ASP A 240 -2.61 -36.04 -6.96
C ASP A 240 -1.29 -35.82 -7.72
N GLY A 241 -0.20 -35.73 -6.95
CA GLY A 241 1.16 -35.53 -7.47
C GLY A 241 1.51 -34.09 -7.83
N GLU A 242 0.64 -33.11 -7.58
CA GLU A 242 0.96 -31.69 -7.66
C GLU A 242 1.51 -31.18 -6.32
N SER A 243 2.56 -30.36 -6.39
CA SER A 243 3.12 -29.63 -5.25
C SER A 243 2.35 -28.31 -5.13
N VAL A 244 1.79 -28.00 -3.97
CA VAL A 244 0.84 -26.89 -3.79
C VAL A 244 1.47 -25.79 -2.96
N ALA A 245 1.37 -24.54 -3.42
CA ALA A 245 1.68 -23.36 -2.62
C ALA A 245 0.42 -22.48 -2.50
N VAL A 246 0.18 -21.93 -1.30
CA VAL A 246 -0.89 -20.94 -1.08
C VAL A 246 -0.25 -19.58 -0.87
N ASN A 247 -0.72 -18.55 -1.58
CA ASN A 247 -0.21 -17.19 -1.49
C ASN A 247 -1.33 -16.22 -1.07
N SER A 248 -1.03 -15.35 -0.10
CA SER A 248 -1.94 -14.33 0.38
C SER A 248 -1.20 -13.02 0.62
N VAL A 249 -1.63 -11.95 -0.04
CA VAL A 249 -1.00 -10.62 0.03
C VAL A 249 -2.05 -9.57 0.38
N PHE A 250 -2.00 -9.06 1.62
CA PHE A 250 -2.91 -8.06 2.18
C PHE A 250 -4.38 -8.47 2.13
N GLU A 251 -4.69 -9.72 2.49
CA GLU A 251 -6.06 -10.25 2.45
C GLU A 251 -6.58 -10.75 3.79
N LEU A 252 -5.71 -11.31 4.64
CA LEU A 252 -6.15 -11.99 5.85
C LEU A 252 -6.66 -10.99 6.88
N HIS A 253 -6.04 -9.82 7.02
CA HIS A 253 -6.49 -8.81 8.00
C HIS A 253 -7.98 -8.44 7.83
N SER A 254 -8.49 -8.41 6.59
CA SER A 254 -9.90 -8.10 6.30
C SER A 254 -10.88 -9.10 6.93
N LEU A 255 -10.47 -10.37 7.02
CA LEU A 255 -11.28 -11.45 7.56
C LEU A 255 -11.50 -11.34 9.06
N LEU A 256 -10.68 -10.54 9.77
CA LEU A 256 -10.85 -10.26 11.20
C LEU A 256 -12.12 -9.46 11.49
N ALA A 257 -12.74 -8.85 10.48
CA ALA A 257 -14.04 -8.20 10.62
C ALA A 257 -15.19 -9.22 10.78
N ARG A 258 -14.98 -10.46 10.33
CA ARG A 258 -15.96 -11.55 10.39
C ARG A 258 -15.53 -12.56 11.46
N PRO A 259 -16.33 -12.76 12.53
CA PRO A 259 -16.02 -13.77 13.54
C PRO A 259 -15.75 -15.14 12.93
N GLY A 260 -14.65 -15.78 13.29
CA GLY A 260 -14.25 -17.09 12.76
C GLY A 260 -13.72 -17.10 11.32
N GLY A 261 -13.57 -15.94 10.68
CA GLY A 261 -13.16 -15.84 9.27
C GLY A 261 -11.77 -16.42 9.02
N ILE A 262 -10.80 -16.02 9.83
CA ILE A 262 -9.43 -16.52 9.77
C ILE A 262 -9.37 -18.02 10.03
N GLU A 263 -10.07 -18.49 11.06
CA GLU A 263 -10.06 -19.90 11.46
C GLU A 263 -10.60 -20.79 10.34
N ARG A 264 -11.65 -20.36 9.64
CA ARG A 264 -12.17 -21.07 8.46
C ARG A 264 -11.16 -21.11 7.32
N VAL A 265 -10.54 -19.98 6.98
CA VAL A 265 -9.54 -19.93 5.90
C VAL A 265 -8.33 -20.79 6.24
N LEU A 266 -7.80 -20.69 7.45
CA LEU A 266 -6.66 -21.51 7.88
C LEU A 266 -7.00 -23.00 7.90
N SER A 267 -8.23 -23.38 8.27
CA SER A 267 -8.69 -24.77 8.15
C SER A 267 -8.71 -25.24 6.70
N ALA A 268 -9.29 -24.44 5.79
CA ALA A 268 -9.33 -24.76 4.37
C ALA A 268 -7.91 -24.91 3.79
N VAL A 269 -6.99 -24.01 4.15
CA VAL A 269 -5.57 -24.09 3.75
C VAL A 269 -4.93 -25.39 4.24
N LYS A 270 -5.22 -25.84 5.47
CA LYS A 270 -4.70 -27.14 5.95
C LYS A 270 -5.26 -28.32 5.17
N ASP A 271 -6.53 -28.26 4.79
CA ASP A 271 -7.17 -29.30 3.99
C ASP A 271 -6.58 -29.36 2.57
N MET A 272 -6.03 -28.24 2.07
CA MET A 272 -5.25 -28.21 0.82
C MET A 272 -3.88 -28.90 0.91
N LYS A 273 -3.35 -29.09 2.12
CA LYS A 273 -2.03 -29.69 2.40
C LYS A 273 -0.88 -29.07 1.57
N PRO A 274 -0.69 -27.74 1.59
CA PRO A 274 0.35 -27.09 0.81
C PRO A 274 1.75 -27.44 1.32
N ASP A 275 2.72 -27.44 0.41
CA ASP A 275 4.15 -27.50 0.74
C ASP A 275 4.61 -26.19 1.39
N ILE A 276 4.01 -25.05 1.01
CA ILE A 276 4.30 -23.73 1.60
C ILE A 276 3.09 -22.80 1.57
N VAL A 277 2.97 -21.94 2.58
CA VAL A 277 2.02 -20.83 2.63
C VAL A 277 2.78 -19.52 2.77
N THR A 278 2.64 -18.61 1.80
CA THR A 278 3.22 -17.27 1.85
C THR A 278 2.15 -16.27 2.27
N ILE A 279 2.44 -15.50 3.33
CA ILE A 279 1.54 -14.49 3.89
C ILE A 279 2.28 -13.17 3.97
N VAL A 280 1.72 -12.15 3.33
CA VAL A 280 2.19 -10.76 3.39
C VAL A 280 1.09 -9.92 4.01
N GLU A 281 1.38 -9.29 5.14
CA GLU A 281 0.45 -8.46 5.91
C GLU A 281 1.13 -7.16 6.36
N GLN A 282 0.33 -6.14 6.65
CA GLN A 282 0.81 -4.85 7.14
C GLN A 282 1.24 -4.94 8.61
N GLU A 283 2.47 -4.51 8.92
CA GLU A 283 2.97 -4.46 10.30
C GLU A 283 2.40 -3.24 11.04
N ALA A 284 1.22 -3.42 11.65
CA ALA A 284 0.58 -2.39 12.47
C ALA A 284 -0.42 -3.00 13.47
N ASN A 285 -0.70 -2.30 14.57
CA ASN A 285 -1.71 -2.71 15.56
C ASN A 285 -2.99 -1.88 15.45
N HIS A 286 -3.70 -2.02 14.32
CA HIS A 286 -4.95 -1.30 14.06
C HIS A 286 -6.20 -2.08 14.51
N ASN A 287 -6.05 -3.22 15.18
CA ASN A 287 -7.18 -4.06 15.59
C ASN A 287 -7.49 -4.03 17.11
N GLY A 288 -6.80 -3.18 17.89
CA GLY A 288 -7.05 -3.04 19.32
C GLY A 288 -8.49 -2.63 19.67
N PRO A 289 -9.00 -2.94 20.88
CA PRO A 289 -10.41 -2.67 21.25
C PRO A 289 -10.69 -1.17 21.50
N VAL A 290 -9.69 -0.41 21.96
CA VAL A 290 -9.82 1.02 22.30
C VAL A 290 -9.61 1.88 21.06
N PHE A 291 -10.53 2.82 20.80
CA PHE A 291 -10.47 3.69 19.62
C PHE A 291 -9.26 4.61 19.61
N LEU A 292 -8.97 5.28 20.73
CA LEU A 292 -7.85 6.22 20.83
C LEU A 292 -6.49 5.55 20.61
N ASP A 293 -6.32 4.32 21.11
CA ASP A 293 -5.10 3.53 20.87
C ASP A 293 -4.94 3.24 19.38
N ARG A 294 -6.00 2.75 18.71
CA ARG A 294 -5.99 2.53 17.24
C ARG A 294 -5.71 3.81 16.47
N PHE A 295 -6.32 4.93 16.87
CA PHE A 295 -6.12 6.23 16.24
C PHE A 295 -4.66 6.68 16.34
N THR A 296 -4.06 6.52 17.52
CA THR A 296 -2.66 6.89 17.78
C THR A 296 -1.71 6.04 16.95
N GLU A 297 -1.87 4.72 17.00
CA GLU A 297 -1.04 3.77 16.23
C GLU A 297 -1.17 4.00 14.73
N SER A 298 -2.39 4.19 14.22
CA SER A 298 -2.60 4.49 12.80
C SER A 298 -2.01 5.82 12.38
N LEU A 299 -2.09 6.86 13.22
CA LEU A 299 -1.47 8.16 12.91
C LEU A 299 0.04 8.01 12.75
N HIS A 300 0.71 7.24 13.60
CA HIS A 300 2.14 6.96 13.47
C HIS A 300 2.46 6.14 12.21
N TYR A 301 1.71 5.06 11.97
CA TYR A 301 1.90 4.18 10.82
C TYR A 301 1.75 4.92 9.48
N TYR A 302 0.62 5.62 9.29
CA TYR A 302 0.36 6.31 8.04
C TYR A 302 1.22 7.56 7.87
N SER A 303 1.60 8.26 8.95
CA SER A 303 2.58 9.35 8.83
C SER A 303 3.89 8.85 8.23
N THR A 304 4.37 7.69 8.71
CA THR A 304 5.60 7.05 8.19
C THR A 304 5.46 6.65 6.72
N LEU A 305 4.32 6.09 6.33
CA LEU A 305 4.06 5.72 4.92
C LEU A 305 3.99 6.94 3.99
N PHE A 306 3.31 8.01 4.41
CA PHE A 306 3.22 9.24 3.62
C PHE A 306 4.59 9.92 3.51
N ASP A 307 5.38 9.99 4.59
CA ASP A 307 6.75 10.51 4.55
C ASP A 307 7.60 9.71 3.56
N SER A 308 7.50 8.38 3.56
CA SER A 308 8.23 7.55 2.60
C SER A 308 7.73 7.71 1.16
N LEU A 309 6.42 7.90 0.95
CA LEU A 309 5.84 8.23 -0.36
C LEU A 309 6.35 9.57 -0.89
N GLU A 310 6.74 10.51 -0.02
CA GLU A 310 7.35 11.76 -0.47
C GLU A 310 8.75 11.57 -1.04
N GLY A 311 9.50 10.61 -0.50
CA GLY A 311 10.80 10.20 -1.03
C GLY A 311 10.72 9.37 -2.32
N CYS A 312 9.59 8.70 -2.56
CA CYS A 312 9.36 7.93 -3.78
C CYS A 312 8.83 8.83 -4.92
N GLY A 313 9.63 9.02 -5.98
CA GLY A 313 9.13 9.61 -7.23
C GLY A 313 9.75 10.93 -7.68
N VAL A 314 11.06 10.92 -7.99
CA VAL A 314 11.80 12.07 -8.54
C VAL A 314 11.44 12.37 -10.02
N SER A 315 10.48 11.67 -10.63
CA SER A 315 10.10 11.82 -12.05
C SER A 315 8.70 12.43 -12.21
N PRO A 316 8.48 13.40 -13.12
CA PRO A 316 7.17 14.04 -13.34
C PRO A 316 6.04 13.08 -13.73
N VAL A 317 6.38 11.95 -14.38
CA VAL A 317 5.44 10.88 -14.77
C VAL A 317 4.77 10.22 -13.55
N ASN A 318 5.41 10.30 -12.37
CA ASN A 318 4.97 9.67 -11.12
C ASN A 318 3.89 10.49 -10.37
N THR A 319 3.45 11.64 -10.89
CA THR A 319 2.52 12.51 -10.14
C THR A 319 1.13 11.87 -9.97
N GLN A 320 0.62 11.22 -11.02
CA GLN A 320 -0.69 10.53 -10.94
C GLN A 320 -0.60 9.29 -10.03
N ASP A 321 0.45 8.48 -10.19
CA ASP A 321 0.63 7.26 -9.38
C ASP A 321 0.73 7.60 -7.90
N LYS A 322 1.46 8.67 -7.58
CA LYS A 322 1.57 9.19 -6.22
C LYS A 322 0.22 9.66 -5.67
N LEU A 323 -0.55 10.44 -6.42
CA LEU A 323 -1.88 10.88 -5.98
C LEU A 323 -2.82 9.69 -5.73
N MET A 324 -2.81 8.70 -6.61
CA MET A 324 -3.63 7.49 -6.44
C MET A 324 -3.16 6.64 -5.26
N SER A 325 -1.85 6.58 -5.00
CA SER A 325 -1.28 5.95 -3.81
C SER A 325 -1.70 6.66 -2.52
N GLU A 326 -1.77 7.98 -2.53
CA GLU A 326 -2.27 8.78 -1.40
C GLU A 326 -3.76 8.49 -1.15
N VAL A 327 -4.56 8.37 -2.21
CA VAL A 327 -5.98 7.96 -2.11
C VAL A 327 -6.13 6.53 -1.59
N TYR A 328 -5.28 5.60 -2.03
CA TYR A 328 -5.24 4.22 -1.55
C TYR A 328 -5.06 4.17 -0.02
N LEU A 329 -4.03 4.83 0.50
CA LEU A 329 -3.81 4.91 1.95
C LEU A 329 -4.90 5.70 2.67
N GLY A 330 -5.42 6.76 2.03
CA GLY A 330 -6.53 7.55 2.55
C GLY A 330 -7.80 6.75 2.80
N GLN A 331 -8.13 5.81 1.91
CA GLN A 331 -9.25 4.88 2.11
C GLN A 331 -9.04 3.98 3.32
N GLN A 332 -7.82 3.48 3.50
CA GLN A 332 -7.51 2.65 4.67
C GLN A 332 -7.60 3.44 5.98
N ILE A 333 -7.05 4.67 6.01
CA ILE A 333 -7.19 5.61 7.15
C ILE A 333 -8.68 5.82 7.47
N CYS A 334 -9.49 6.13 6.46
CA CYS A 334 -10.92 6.34 6.66
C CYS A 334 -11.61 5.10 7.24
N ASN A 335 -11.26 3.89 6.79
CA ASN A 335 -11.86 2.67 7.34
C ASN A 335 -11.43 2.42 8.80
N VAL A 336 -10.14 2.58 9.12
CA VAL A 336 -9.61 2.42 10.49
C VAL A 336 -10.26 3.40 11.46
N VAL A 337 -10.40 4.67 11.06
CA VAL A 337 -10.87 5.76 11.92
C VAL A 337 -12.39 5.81 11.98
N ALA A 338 -13.08 5.75 10.84
CA ALA A 338 -14.52 6.00 10.79
C ALA A 338 -15.35 4.77 11.17
N CYS A 339 -15.01 3.58 10.64
CA CYS A 339 -15.87 2.41 10.74
C CYS A 339 -15.75 1.67 12.08
N GLU A 340 -16.74 0.84 12.38
CA GLU A 340 -16.72 -0.13 13.50
C GLU A 340 -17.37 -1.45 13.08
N GLY A 341 -17.30 -2.46 13.96
CA GLY A 341 -17.97 -3.73 13.73
C GLY A 341 -17.53 -4.40 12.41
N PRO A 342 -18.46 -4.99 11.63
CA PRO A 342 -18.12 -5.69 10.39
C PRO A 342 -17.71 -4.76 9.24
N GLU A 343 -18.02 -3.47 9.31
CA GLU A 343 -17.66 -2.49 8.27
C GLU A 343 -16.20 -2.05 8.36
N ARG A 344 -15.58 -2.24 9.54
CA ARG A 344 -14.15 -1.99 9.74
C ARG A 344 -13.36 -3.22 9.31
N VAL A 345 -12.79 -3.18 8.11
CA VAL A 345 -12.04 -4.28 7.48
C VAL A 345 -10.52 -4.09 7.60
N GLU A 346 -10.02 -2.86 7.71
CA GLU A 346 -8.59 -2.56 7.86
C GLU A 346 -8.12 -2.87 9.30
N ARG A 347 -8.06 -4.15 9.63
CA ARG A 347 -7.78 -4.69 10.96
C ARG A 347 -6.37 -5.27 11.03
N HIS A 348 -5.37 -4.44 10.78
CA HIS A 348 -3.98 -4.87 10.83
C HIS A 348 -3.58 -5.38 12.22
N GLU A 349 -2.79 -6.44 12.22
CA GLU A 349 -2.16 -7.03 13.40
C GLU A 349 -0.65 -7.16 13.17
N THR A 350 0.11 -7.11 14.25
CA THR A 350 1.57 -7.25 14.24
C THR A 350 2.00 -8.67 13.84
N LEU A 351 3.25 -8.81 13.39
CA LEU A 351 3.86 -10.10 13.09
C LEU A 351 3.77 -11.08 14.27
N ALA A 352 3.90 -10.59 15.51
CA ALA A 352 3.79 -11.43 16.70
C ALA A 352 2.38 -12.03 16.85
N GLN A 353 1.35 -11.24 16.56
CA GLN A 353 -0.05 -11.69 16.59
C GLN A 353 -0.32 -12.69 15.45
N TRP A 354 0.14 -12.39 14.22
CA TRP A 354 0.02 -13.31 13.10
C TRP A 354 0.72 -14.65 13.36
N ARG A 355 1.95 -14.63 13.89
CA ARG A 355 2.68 -15.85 14.29
C ARG A 355 1.92 -16.66 15.33
N ALA A 356 1.34 -16.01 16.34
CA ALA A 356 0.54 -16.70 17.35
C ALA A 356 -0.69 -17.38 16.75
N ARG A 357 -1.39 -16.70 15.82
CA ARG A 357 -2.56 -17.27 15.11
C ARG A 357 -2.18 -18.48 14.25
N LEU A 358 -1.15 -18.33 13.43
CA LEU A 358 -0.66 -19.39 12.54
C LEU A 358 -0.16 -20.59 13.34
N GLY A 359 0.61 -20.36 14.40
CA GLY A 359 1.06 -21.43 15.30
C GLY A 359 -0.10 -22.15 15.98
N SER A 360 -1.11 -21.41 16.44
CA SER A 360 -2.32 -22.00 17.04
C SER A 360 -3.14 -22.83 16.04
N ALA A 361 -3.10 -22.49 14.76
CA ALA A 361 -3.70 -23.27 13.69
C ALA A 361 -2.83 -24.49 13.27
N GLY A 362 -1.60 -24.60 13.77
CA GLY A 362 -0.68 -25.70 13.48
C GLY A 362 0.17 -25.50 12.23
N PHE A 363 0.46 -24.25 11.87
CA PHE A 363 1.48 -23.93 10.88
C PHE A 363 2.82 -23.66 11.57
N ASP A 364 3.90 -24.13 10.95
CA ASP A 364 5.25 -23.89 11.42
C ASP A 364 5.95 -22.82 10.57
N PRO A 365 6.71 -21.90 11.19
CA PRO A 365 7.43 -20.87 10.46
C PRO A 365 8.58 -21.46 9.64
N VAL A 366 8.68 -21.04 8.38
CA VAL A 366 9.82 -21.32 7.50
C VAL A 366 10.69 -20.07 7.42
N ASN A 367 12.00 -20.23 7.63
CA ASN A 367 12.93 -19.12 7.45
C ASN A 367 13.05 -18.80 5.96
N LEU A 368 13.04 -17.51 5.62
CA LEU A 368 13.34 -17.07 4.28
C LEU A 368 14.78 -17.48 3.92
N GLY A 369 14.97 -18.07 2.74
CA GLY A 369 16.28 -18.48 2.25
C GLY A 369 17.25 -17.29 2.11
N SER A 370 18.54 -17.58 1.98
CA SER A 370 19.57 -16.54 1.85
C SER A 370 19.46 -15.68 0.58
N ASN A 371 18.61 -16.10 -0.36
CA ASN A 371 18.38 -15.44 -1.65
C ASN A 371 17.09 -14.58 -1.67
N ALA A 372 16.36 -14.54 -0.54
CA ALA A 372 15.05 -13.90 -0.40
C ALA A 372 15.08 -12.40 -0.09
#